data_AF-A0A1G2H4E7-F1
#
_entry.id   AF-A0A1G2H4E7-F1
#
_cell.length_a   1.000
_cell.length_b   1.000
_cell.length_c   1.000
_cell.angle_alpha   90.00
_cell.angle_beta   90.00
_cell.angle_gamma   90.00
#
_symmetry.space_group_name_H-M   'P 1'
#
loop_
_entity.id
_entity.type
_entity.pdbx_description
1 polymer ?
#
loop_
_entity_poly.entity_id
_entity_poly.type
_entity_poly.pdbx_seq_one_letter_code
_entity_poly.pdbx_strand_id
1 'polypeptide(L)'
;MLLKSKAYNLLRKTQKYTRTDNVYLFKSGFWLTLPKAVSFLSILSGIAFANLVSKETYGTYQYILSILGILSIATLQSMKTAVAQAVARGYEGSVKKAVISKIKWGLLGSVGSILFSAYYFYHGNATLGWAFVITAALLPFLNPFSLYAAYLEGSKNFKLLSIFSILSTAVSIAAIIVILFITDNVLLIILGDLLVGIIVAFAFFNIVIKKFPPNAKEDPKTIPFGTRVSLIKIIPTIARELDQIIIWHFLGAAQVAIYAFAQKIPTQLSDNLSVLNQLAFPKMSAASSDDLKKNLPKKIIRLYAMIIPLGIAYILSVPFVFKIFFPQYLDSILYAQIFSFFIFFFPLSFISQTFDAKMQEKNILITSIFSPTLRIILLLILTPTIGVMGVVLTRLINSFATNLLAIFLFLKK
;
A
#
# COMPACT_ATOMS: atom_id res chain seq x y z
N MET A 1 -15.80 -33.40 8.22
CA MET A 1 -15.76 -33.12 9.68
C MET A 1 -14.44 -33.55 10.35
N LEU A 2 -13.87 -34.71 10.02
CA LEU A 2 -12.65 -35.26 10.63
C LEU A 2 -11.38 -34.38 10.53
N LEU A 3 -11.19 -33.65 9.42
CA LEU A 3 -10.04 -32.75 9.26
C LEU A 3 -10.11 -31.52 10.18
N LYS A 4 -11.31 -31.00 10.42
CA LYS A 4 -11.55 -29.82 11.26
C LYS A 4 -11.34 -30.14 12.75
N SER A 5 -11.75 -31.33 13.19
CA SER A 5 -11.52 -31.80 14.56
C SER A 5 -10.05 -32.15 14.83
N LYS A 6 -9.36 -32.77 13.87
CA LYS A 6 -7.90 -33.03 13.96
C LYS A 6 -7.09 -31.75 14.04
N ALA A 7 -7.37 -30.75 13.19
CA ALA A 7 -6.69 -29.45 13.22
C ALA A 7 -6.96 -28.70 14.52
N TYR A 8 -8.19 -28.72 15.03
CA TYR A 8 -8.54 -28.10 16.31
C TYR A 8 -7.78 -28.74 17.49
N ASN A 9 -7.75 -30.08 17.56
CA ASN A 9 -7.04 -30.81 18.61
C ASN A 9 -5.52 -30.58 18.57
N LEU A 10 -4.95 -30.46 17.36
CA LEU A 10 -3.54 -30.11 17.17
C LEU A 10 -3.23 -28.69 17.66
N LEU A 11 -4.06 -27.71 17.29
CA LEU A 11 -3.93 -26.31 17.73
C LEU A 11 -4.09 -26.15 19.24
N ARG A 12 -4.98 -26.93 19.86
CA ARG A 12 -5.17 -26.95 21.32
C ARG A 12 -3.99 -27.60 22.04
N LYS A 13 -3.39 -28.65 21.47
CA LYS A 13 -2.14 -29.24 22.00
C LYS A 13 -0.97 -28.25 21.95
N THR A 14 -0.88 -27.44 20.90
CA THR A 14 0.19 -26.45 20.79
C THR A 14 -0.02 -25.24 21.71
N GLN A 15 -1.25 -24.96 22.18
CA GLN A 15 -1.50 -23.87 23.16
C GLN A 15 -0.69 -24.07 24.45
N LYS A 16 -0.48 -25.33 24.87
CA LYS A 16 0.29 -25.67 26.08
C LYS A 16 1.76 -25.23 25.98
N TYR A 17 2.29 -25.16 24.77
CA TYR A 17 3.68 -24.75 24.49
C TYR A 17 3.80 -23.25 24.17
N THR A 18 2.78 -22.63 23.57
CA THR A 18 2.85 -21.23 23.14
C THR A 18 2.24 -20.23 24.14
N ARG A 19 1.53 -20.72 25.18
CA ARG A 19 0.79 -19.91 26.17
C ARG A 19 -0.13 -18.83 25.54
N THR A 20 -0.54 -19.04 24.30
CA THR A 20 -1.37 -18.11 23.52
C THR A 20 -2.55 -18.89 22.95
N ASP A 21 -3.69 -18.24 22.73
CA ASP A 21 -4.82 -18.90 22.06
C ASP A 21 -4.49 -19.16 20.57
N ASN A 22 -3.88 -20.31 20.31
CA ASN A 22 -3.51 -20.75 18.97
C ASN A 22 -4.71 -21.01 18.07
N VAL A 23 -5.89 -21.30 18.63
CA VAL A 23 -7.12 -21.49 17.85
C VAL A 23 -7.59 -20.13 17.33
N TYR A 24 -7.58 -19.11 18.18
CA TYR A 24 -7.86 -17.73 17.75
C TYR A 24 -6.78 -17.21 16.80
N LEU A 25 -5.49 -17.42 17.08
CA LEU A 25 -4.40 -17.00 16.19
C LEU A 25 -4.47 -17.66 14.82
N PHE A 26 -4.74 -18.96 14.76
CA PHE A 26 -4.85 -19.67 13.48
C PHE A 26 -6.10 -19.23 12.73
N LYS A 27 -7.25 -19.10 13.40
CA LYS A 27 -8.51 -18.69 12.77
C LYS A 27 -8.44 -17.24 12.30
N SER A 28 -8.04 -16.30 13.16
CA SER A 28 -7.97 -14.86 12.86
C SER A 28 -6.78 -14.52 11.97
N GLY A 29 -5.62 -15.15 12.20
CA GLY A 29 -4.43 -14.99 11.37
C GLY A 29 -4.64 -15.48 9.94
N PHE A 30 -5.32 -16.62 9.75
CA PHE A 30 -5.70 -17.11 8.42
C PHE A 30 -6.58 -16.10 7.67
N TRP A 31 -7.59 -15.54 8.33
CA TRP A 31 -8.43 -14.53 7.71
C TRP A 31 -7.63 -13.26 7.38
N LEU A 32 -6.65 -12.86 8.19
CA LEU A 32 -5.81 -11.69 7.89
C LEU A 32 -4.80 -11.93 6.75
N THR A 33 -4.30 -13.14 6.57
CA THR A 33 -3.31 -13.46 5.53
C THR A 33 -3.94 -13.82 4.19
N LEU A 34 -5.14 -14.39 4.17
CA LEU A 34 -5.80 -14.82 2.94
C LEU A 34 -6.01 -13.69 1.92
N PRO A 35 -6.50 -12.48 2.28
CA PRO A 35 -6.61 -11.36 1.35
C PRO A 35 -5.26 -10.93 0.76
N LYS A 36 -4.16 -11.06 1.52
CA LYS A 36 -2.81 -10.75 1.01
C LYS A 36 -2.37 -11.77 -0.04
N ALA A 37 -2.69 -13.05 0.15
CA ALA A 37 -2.46 -14.06 -0.89
C ALA A 37 -3.29 -13.78 -2.15
N VAL A 38 -4.57 -13.43 -2.00
CA VAL A 38 -5.44 -13.06 -3.12
C VAL A 38 -4.98 -11.78 -3.83
N SER A 39 -4.32 -10.85 -3.11
CA SER A 39 -3.80 -9.62 -3.72
C SER A 39 -2.79 -9.86 -4.84
N PHE A 40 -2.13 -11.03 -4.91
CA PHE A 40 -1.29 -11.41 -6.05
C PHE A 40 -2.07 -11.51 -7.36
N LEU A 41 -3.38 -11.78 -7.31
CA LEU A 41 -4.23 -11.78 -8.50
C LEU A 41 -4.32 -10.38 -9.14
N SER A 42 -3.95 -9.31 -8.44
CA SER A 42 -3.83 -7.97 -9.04
C SER A 42 -2.84 -7.92 -10.21
N ILE A 43 -1.90 -8.87 -10.30
CA ILE A 43 -1.02 -9.02 -11.46
C ILE A 43 -1.81 -9.24 -12.75
N LEU A 44 -3.00 -9.88 -12.70
CA LEU A 44 -3.87 -10.08 -13.86
C LEU A 44 -4.29 -8.74 -14.49
N SER A 45 -4.62 -7.74 -13.66
CA SER A 45 -4.91 -6.39 -14.17
C SER A 45 -3.67 -5.78 -14.85
N GLY A 46 -2.47 -6.06 -14.33
CA GLY A 46 -1.23 -5.65 -14.96
C GLY A 46 -1.00 -6.30 -16.32
N ILE A 47 -1.30 -7.59 -16.44
CA ILE A 47 -1.20 -8.32 -17.71
C ILE A 47 -2.19 -7.72 -18.71
N ALA A 48 -3.43 -7.44 -18.30
CA ALA A 48 -4.42 -6.80 -19.16
C ALA A 48 -3.94 -5.42 -19.64
N PHE A 49 -3.50 -4.54 -18.73
CA PHE A 49 -2.94 -3.25 -19.11
C PHE A 49 -1.74 -3.38 -20.05
N ALA A 50 -0.87 -4.38 -19.83
CA ALA A 50 0.34 -4.52 -20.62
C ALA A 50 0.13 -5.00 -22.06
N ASN A 51 -1.03 -5.62 -22.33
CA ASN A 51 -1.30 -6.26 -23.62
C ASN A 51 -2.47 -5.62 -24.36
N LEU A 52 -3.39 -4.95 -23.67
CA LEU A 52 -4.59 -4.36 -24.27
C LEU A 52 -4.43 -2.88 -24.61
N VAL A 53 -3.59 -2.13 -23.88
CA VAL A 53 -3.38 -0.69 -24.14
C VAL A 53 -1.92 -0.36 -24.42
N SER A 54 -1.68 0.81 -25.03
CA SER A 54 -0.32 1.28 -25.30
C SER A 54 0.44 1.71 -24.04
N LYS A 55 1.77 1.81 -24.17
CA LYS A 55 2.65 2.37 -23.13
C LYS A 55 2.23 3.78 -22.73
N GLU A 56 1.81 4.59 -23.69
CA GLU A 56 1.40 5.98 -23.49
C GLU A 56 0.11 6.06 -22.67
N THR A 57 -0.89 5.25 -22.98
CA THR A 57 -2.16 5.20 -22.25
C THR A 57 -1.94 4.74 -20.80
N TYR A 58 -1.24 3.61 -20.59
CA TYR A 58 -0.96 3.14 -19.23
C TYR A 58 -0.07 4.09 -18.44
N GLY A 59 0.90 4.72 -19.10
CA GLY A 59 1.78 5.73 -18.50
C GLY A 59 1.01 6.96 -18.03
N THR A 60 0.08 7.44 -18.86
CA THR A 60 -0.83 8.55 -18.52
C THR A 60 -1.76 8.19 -17.37
N TYR A 61 -2.31 6.97 -17.40
CA TYR A 61 -3.11 6.43 -16.30
C TYR A 61 -2.33 6.42 -14.97
N GLN A 62 -1.11 5.87 -14.96
CA GLN A 62 -0.25 5.83 -13.79
C GLN A 62 0.10 7.23 -13.28
N TYR A 63 0.44 8.16 -14.17
CA TYR A 63 0.70 9.55 -13.81
C TYR A 63 -0.50 10.20 -13.10
N ILE A 64 -1.71 10.03 -13.63
CA ILE A 64 -2.92 10.56 -13.03
C ILE A 64 -3.16 9.93 -11.65
N LEU A 65 -2.92 8.62 -11.50
CA LEU A 65 -3.01 7.95 -10.20
C LEU A 65 -1.99 8.48 -9.16
N SER A 66 -0.79 8.87 -9.57
CA SER A 66 0.18 9.47 -8.64
C SER A 66 -0.24 10.87 -8.18
N ILE A 67 -0.76 11.71 -9.08
CA ILE A 67 -1.33 13.01 -8.69
C ILE A 67 -2.56 12.81 -7.79
N LEU A 68 -3.43 11.85 -8.14
CA LEU A 68 -4.55 11.44 -7.30
C LEU A 68 -4.07 10.97 -5.91
N GLY A 69 -2.95 10.25 -5.83
CA GLY A 69 -2.30 9.85 -4.59
C GLY A 69 -1.99 11.03 -3.68
N ILE A 70 -1.44 12.12 -4.24
CA ILE A 70 -1.21 13.38 -3.52
C ILE A 70 -2.52 14.06 -3.13
N LEU A 71 -3.47 14.22 -4.06
CA LEU A 71 -4.76 14.86 -3.79
C LEU A 71 -5.56 14.10 -2.71
N SER A 72 -5.40 12.78 -2.65
CA SER A 72 -6.06 11.92 -1.67
C SER A 72 -5.58 12.14 -0.23
N ILE A 73 -4.49 12.88 -0.01
CA ILE A 73 -4.07 13.35 1.33
C ILE A 73 -5.22 14.09 2.01
N ALA A 74 -5.94 14.92 1.24
CA ALA A 74 -7.11 15.66 1.71
C ALA A 74 -8.28 14.74 2.11
N THR A 75 -8.26 13.44 1.81
CA THR A 75 -9.36 12.52 2.17
C THR A 75 -9.21 11.89 3.56
N LEU A 76 -8.29 12.39 4.40
CA LEU A 76 -8.00 11.89 5.76
C LEU A 76 -7.69 10.39 5.77
N GLN A 77 -6.59 9.98 5.14
CA GLN A 77 -6.22 8.57 4.97
C GLN A 77 -6.11 7.80 6.30
N SER A 78 -5.65 8.46 7.38
CA SER A 78 -5.46 7.84 8.71
C SER A 78 -6.75 7.68 9.52
N MET A 79 -7.90 8.10 8.99
CA MET A 79 -9.19 7.96 9.67
C MET A 79 -9.59 6.49 9.88
N LYS A 80 -9.12 5.56 9.03
CA LYS A 80 -9.38 4.12 9.19
C LYS A 80 -8.89 3.61 10.56
N THR A 81 -7.67 3.96 10.94
CA THR A 81 -7.08 3.58 12.23
C THR A 81 -7.84 4.19 13.41
N ALA A 82 -8.21 5.47 13.32
CA ALA A 82 -8.97 6.17 14.34
C ALA A 82 -10.34 5.50 14.58
N VAL A 83 -11.06 5.18 13.50
CA VAL A 83 -12.37 4.53 13.56
C VAL A 83 -12.25 3.10 14.10
N ALA A 84 -11.28 2.31 13.64
CA ALA A 84 -11.08 0.96 14.15
C ALA A 84 -10.81 0.95 15.66
N GLN A 85 -10.02 1.91 16.16
CA GLN A 85 -9.75 2.08 17.59
C GLN A 85 -11.01 2.51 18.37
N ALA A 86 -11.80 3.45 17.85
CA ALA A 86 -13.04 3.89 18.49
C ALA A 86 -14.06 2.75 18.58
N VAL A 87 -14.23 1.99 17.51
CA VAL A 87 -15.13 0.81 17.45
C VAL A 87 -14.67 -0.27 18.42
N ALA A 88 -13.37 -0.57 18.47
CA ALA A 88 -12.83 -1.55 19.43
C ALA A 88 -13.06 -1.15 20.91
N ARG A 89 -13.26 0.14 21.19
CA ARG A 89 -13.61 0.69 22.50
C ARG A 89 -15.13 0.82 22.74
N GLY A 90 -15.94 0.43 21.77
CA GLY A 90 -17.41 0.51 21.84
C GLY A 90 -18.01 1.84 21.41
N TYR A 91 -17.25 2.76 20.80
CA TYR A 91 -17.74 4.03 20.25
C TYR A 91 -18.02 3.90 18.75
N GLU A 92 -19.04 3.12 18.41
CA GLU A 92 -19.33 2.73 17.04
C GLU A 92 -19.94 3.87 16.20
N GLY A 93 -20.66 4.80 16.84
CA GLY A 93 -21.29 5.95 16.18
C GLY A 93 -20.28 6.85 15.46
N SER A 94 -19.01 6.83 15.90
CA SER A 94 -17.89 7.56 15.29
C SER A 94 -17.72 7.27 13.79
N VAL A 95 -18.13 6.08 13.31
CA VAL A 95 -18.00 5.68 11.89
C VAL A 95 -18.77 6.63 10.98
N LYS A 96 -20.03 6.95 11.31
CA LYS A 96 -20.88 7.80 10.46
C LYS A 96 -20.34 9.23 10.39
N LYS A 97 -19.94 9.79 11.53
CA LYS A 97 -19.29 11.11 11.59
C LYS A 97 -17.97 11.12 10.81
N ALA A 98 -17.19 10.04 10.88
CA ALA A 98 -15.95 9.92 10.13
C ALA A 98 -16.17 9.87 8.61
N VAL A 99 -17.24 9.21 8.13
CA VAL A 99 -17.62 9.24 6.70
C VAL A 99 -17.91 10.67 6.26
N ILE A 100 -18.76 11.40 6.99
CA ILE A 100 -19.12 12.78 6.66
C ILE A 100 -17.87 13.68 6.68
N SER A 101 -17.00 13.51 7.68
CA SER A 101 -15.74 14.25 7.76
C SER A 101 -14.85 13.98 6.55
N LYS A 102 -14.67 12.72 6.15
CA LYS A 102 -13.88 12.35 4.96
C LYS A 102 -14.45 12.95 3.67
N ILE A 103 -15.79 13.01 3.51
CA ILE A 103 -16.42 13.65 2.35
C ILE A 103 -16.11 15.14 2.33
N LYS A 104 -16.33 15.85 3.45
CA LYS A 104 -16.06 17.29 3.57
C LYS A 104 -14.61 17.64 3.27
N TRP A 105 -13.68 16.88 3.85
CA TRP A 105 -12.26 17.06 3.60
C TRP A 105 -11.85 16.68 2.17
N GLY A 106 -12.51 15.66 1.59
CA GLY A 106 -12.32 15.29 0.19
C GLY A 106 -12.67 16.41 -0.79
N LEU A 107 -13.62 17.31 -0.46
CA LEU A 107 -13.90 18.50 -1.27
C LEU A 107 -12.70 19.45 -1.36
N LEU A 108 -11.84 19.53 -0.34
CA LEU A 108 -10.61 20.32 -0.42
C LEU A 108 -9.64 19.74 -1.47
N GLY A 109 -9.56 18.42 -1.54
CA GLY A 109 -8.78 17.77 -2.60
C GLY A 109 -9.41 17.96 -3.98
N SER A 110 -10.75 18.05 -4.09
CA SER A 110 -11.43 18.40 -5.34
C SER A 110 -11.03 19.79 -5.83
N VAL A 111 -10.90 20.77 -4.94
CA VAL A 111 -10.38 22.11 -5.31
C VAL A 111 -8.97 21.99 -5.88
N GLY A 112 -8.08 21.24 -5.23
CA GLY A 112 -6.74 20.98 -5.76
C GLY A 112 -6.78 20.32 -7.14
N SER A 113 -7.66 19.34 -7.34
CA SER A 113 -7.86 18.68 -8.63
C SER A 113 -8.36 19.64 -9.72
N ILE A 114 -9.26 20.57 -9.40
CA ILE A 114 -9.72 21.61 -10.33
C ILE A 114 -8.58 22.54 -10.73
N LEU A 115 -7.69 22.90 -9.80
CA LEU A 115 -6.50 23.70 -10.12
C LEU A 115 -5.57 22.97 -11.10
N PHE A 116 -5.33 21.67 -10.90
CA PHE A 116 -4.58 20.85 -11.84
C PHE A 116 -5.28 20.76 -13.21
N SER A 117 -6.60 20.60 -13.22
CA SER A 117 -7.40 20.59 -14.45
C SER A 117 -7.24 21.89 -15.24
N ALA A 118 -7.40 23.04 -14.57
CA ALA A 118 -7.23 24.36 -15.17
C ALA A 118 -5.82 24.56 -15.73
N TYR A 119 -4.80 24.15 -14.97
CA TYR A 119 -3.40 24.18 -15.42
C TYR A 119 -3.19 23.39 -16.71
N TYR A 120 -3.73 22.17 -16.80
CA TYR A 120 -3.55 21.34 -17.99
C TYR A 120 -4.36 21.80 -19.19
N PHE A 121 -5.56 22.34 -18.99
CA PHE A 121 -6.31 22.98 -20.07
C PHE A 121 -5.58 24.21 -20.61
N TYR A 122 -5.00 25.04 -19.73
CA TYR A 122 -4.22 26.21 -20.14
C TYR A 122 -3.00 25.84 -21.00
N HIS A 123 -2.35 24.72 -20.71
CA HIS A 123 -1.21 24.21 -21.50
C HIS A 123 -1.63 23.34 -22.70
N GLY A 124 -2.92 23.32 -23.07
CA GLY A 124 -3.42 22.60 -24.24
C GLY A 124 -3.54 21.08 -24.08
N ASN A 125 -3.36 20.52 -22.87
CA ASN A 125 -3.51 19.10 -22.62
C ASN A 125 -4.94 18.78 -22.14
N ALA A 126 -5.86 18.65 -23.10
CA ALA A 126 -7.26 18.36 -22.82
C ALA A 126 -7.46 17.02 -22.10
N THR A 127 -6.66 16.01 -22.40
CA THR A 127 -6.75 14.68 -21.77
C THR A 127 -6.49 14.77 -20.27
N LEU A 128 -5.41 15.40 -19.83
CA LEU A 128 -5.15 15.58 -18.40
C LEU A 128 -6.14 16.55 -17.76
N GLY A 129 -6.52 17.61 -18.48
CA GLY A 129 -7.55 18.55 -18.04
C GLY A 129 -8.83 17.83 -17.63
N TRP A 130 -9.40 17.01 -18.52
CA TRP A 130 -10.61 16.24 -18.25
C TRP A 130 -10.42 15.13 -17.21
N ALA A 131 -9.25 14.47 -17.18
CA ALA A 131 -8.96 13.48 -16.15
C ALA A 131 -9.02 14.08 -14.73
N PHE A 132 -8.54 15.31 -14.57
CA PHE A 132 -8.61 16.01 -13.28
C PHE A 132 -9.99 16.62 -12.98
N VAL A 133 -10.84 16.87 -13.99
CA VAL A 133 -12.28 17.15 -13.75
C VAL A 133 -12.97 15.91 -13.18
N ILE A 134 -12.76 14.74 -13.82
CA ILE A 134 -13.33 13.46 -13.35
C ILE A 134 -12.86 13.18 -11.92
N THR A 135 -11.56 13.35 -11.68
CA THR A 135 -10.97 13.19 -10.35
C THR A 135 -11.60 14.14 -9.35
N ALA A 136 -11.77 15.42 -9.67
CA ALA A 136 -12.38 16.40 -8.78
C ALA A 136 -13.81 16.01 -8.35
N ALA A 137 -14.61 15.52 -9.29
CA ALA A 137 -15.99 15.10 -9.02
C ALA A 137 -16.05 13.86 -8.10
N LEU A 138 -15.14 12.92 -8.27
CA LEU A 138 -15.16 11.63 -7.58
C LEU A 138 -14.36 11.61 -6.27
N LEU A 139 -13.36 12.49 -6.11
CA LEU A 139 -12.46 12.51 -4.96
C LEU A 139 -13.17 12.47 -3.58
N PRO A 140 -14.26 13.23 -3.34
CA PRO A 140 -14.96 13.23 -2.06
C PRO A 140 -15.53 11.86 -1.68
N PHE A 141 -15.74 10.98 -2.66
CA PHE A 141 -16.41 9.70 -2.51
C PHE A 141 -15.46 8.49 -2.57
N LEU A 142 -14.19 8.67 -2.96
CA LEU A 142 -13.26 7.55 -3.18
C LEU A 142 -13.05 6.65 -1.97
N ASN A 143 -12.83 7.25 -0.80
CA ASN A 143 -12.41 6.54 0.41
C ASN A 143 -13.33 6.62 1.64
N PRO A 144 -14.37 7.49 1.75
CA PRO A 144 -15.21 7.52 2.95
C PRO A 144 -15.88 6.17 3.25
N PHE A 145 -16.47 5.52 2.23
CA PHE A 145 -17.23 4.30 2.43
C PHE A 145 -16.36 3.09 2.80
N SER A 146 -15.06 3.13 2.46
CA SER A 146 -14.10 2.10 2.88
C SER A 146 -13.93 2.00 4.41
N LEU A 147 -14.52 2.91 5.20
CA LEU A 147 -14.59 2.82 6.67
C LEU A 147 -15.41 1.60 7.17
N TYR A 148 -16.17 0.92 6.31
CA TYR A 148 -16.76 -0.38 6.67
C TYR A 148 -15.67 -1.37 7.12
N ALA A 149 -14.50 -1.33 6.47
CA ALA A 149 -13.39 -2.22 6.80
C ALA A 149 -12.84 -1.93 8.19
N ALA A 150 -12.68 -0.65 8.54
CA ALA A 150 -12.27 -0.20 9.87
C ALA A 150 -13.28 -0.59 10.95
N TYR A 151 -14.58 -0.51 10.65
CA TYR A 151 -15.64 -0.97 11.55
C TYR A 151 -15.56 -2.48 11.81
N LEU A 152 -15.43 -3.29 10.76
CA LEU A 152 -15.29 -4.75 10.91
C LEU A 152 -13.99 -5.12 11.62
N GLU A 153 -12.89 -4.43 11.36
CA GLU A 153 -11.60 -4.61 12.04
C GLU A 153 -11.70 -4.31 13.54
N GLY A 154 -12.25 -3.15 13.91
CA GLY A 154 -12.46 -2.77 15.31
C GLY A 154 -13.41 -3.72 16.04
N SER A 155 -14.41 -4.24 15.33
CA SER A 155 -15.36 -5.25 15.83
C SER A 155 -14.79 -6.67 15.83
N LYS A 156 -13.52 -6.86 15.42
CA LYS A 156 -12.83 -8.16 15.29
C LYS A 156 -13.51 -9.15 14.35
N ASN A 157 -14.33 -8.68 13.41
CA ASN A 157 -14.99 -9.50 12.40
C ASN A 157 -14.09 -9.72 11.18
N PHE A 158 -12.93 -10.34 11.41
CA PHE A 158 -11.91 -10.57 10.39
C PHE A 158 -12.43 -11.42 9.24
N LYS A 159 -13.34 -12.36 9.49
CA LYS A 159 -13.91 -13.21 8.43
C LYS A 159 -14.64 -12.36 7.38
N LEU A 160 -15.57 -11.51 7.81
CA LEU A 160 -16.34 -10.69 6.87
C LEU A 160 -15.47 -9.64 6.20
N LEU A 161 -14.54 -9.03 6.94
CA LEU A 161 -13.53 -8.13 6.40
C LEU A 161 -12.77 -8.79 5.25
N SER A 162 -12.27 -10.01 5.44
CA SER A 162 -11.50 -10.73 4.43
C SER A 162 -12.33 -11.11 3.21
N ILE A 163 -13.58 -11.55 3.40
CA ILE A 163 -14.49 -11.83 2.30
C ILE A 163 -14.71 -10.58 1.45
N PHE A 164 -15.01 -9.44 2.07
CA PHE A 164 -15.21 -8.19 1.33
C PHE A 164 -13.94 -7.67 0.68
N SER A 165 -12.77 -7.82 1.30
CA SER A 165 -11.49 -7.49 0.64
C SER A 165 -11.27 -8.35 -0.61
N ILE A 166 -11.47 -9.67 -0.53
CA ILE A 166 -11.32 -10.59 -1.67
C ILE A 166 -12.31 -10.26 -2.79
N LEU A 167 -13.58 -10.04 -2.45
CA LEU A 167 -14.61 -9.67 -3.42
C LEU A 167 -14.31 -8.31 -4.06
N SER A 168 -13.88 -7.32 -3.27
CA SER A 168 -13.49 -6.01 -3.80
C SER A 168 -12.35 -6.14 -4.80
N THR A 169 -11.30 -6.89 -4.45
CA THR A 169 -10.17 -7.13 -5.37
C THR A 169 -10.62 -7.85 -6.64
N ALA A 170 -11.43 -8.90 -6.53
CA ALA A 170 -11.93 -9.65 -7.67
C ALA A 170 -12.80 -8.78 -8.61
N VAL A 171 -13.72 -7.99 -8.04
CA VAL A 171 -14.58 -7.08 -8.81
C VAL A 171 -13.75 -5.99 -9.49
N SER A 172 -12.79 -5.37 -8.79
CA SER A 172 -11.90 -4.38 -9.40
C SER A 172 -11.08 -4.97 -10.55
N ILE A 173 -10.51 -6.17 -10.39
CA ILE A 173 -9.76 -6.86 -11.46
C ILE A 173 -10.67 -7.19 -12.65
N ALA A 174 -11.85 -7.75 -12.40
CA ALA A 174 -12.78 -8.10 -13.47
C ALA A 174 -13.26 -6.85 -14.22
N ALA A 175 -13.64 -5.80 -13.50
CA ALA A 175 -14.12 -4.57 -14.09
C ALA A 175 -13.05 -3.87 -14.93
N ILE A 176 -11.81 -3.75 -14.41
CA ILE A 176 -10.74 -3.11 -15.18
C ILE A 176 -10.39 -3.91 -16.44
N ILE A 177 -10.37 -5.23 -16.37
CA ILE A 177 -10.16 -6.09 -17.55
C ILE A 177 -11.26 -5.85 -18.59
N VAL A 178 -12.54 -5.83 -18.17
CA VAL A 178 -13.67 -5.56 -19.06
C VAL A 178 -13.56 -4.17 -19.70
N ILE A 179 -13.21 -3.15 -18.92
CA ILE A 179 -13.03 -1.79 -19.45
C ILE A 179 -11.93 -1.75 -20.51
N LEU A 180 -10.78 -2.39 -20.25
CA LEU A 180 -9.66 -2.44 -21.19
C LEU A 180 -9.96 -3.24 -22.47
N PHE A 181 -10.90 -4.18 -22.44
CA PHE A 181 -11.37 -4.85 -23.66
C PHE A 181 -12.30 -3.96 -24.51
N ILE A 182 -12.93 -2.96 -23.89
CA ILE A 182 -13.91 -2.10 -24.55
C ILE A 182 -13.26 -0.81 -25.06
N THR A 183 -12.25 -0.28 -24.37
CA THR A 183 -11.67 1.03 -24.71
C THR A 183 -10.21 1.19 -24.29
N ASP A 184 -9.47 1.91 -25.15
CA ASP A 184 -8.12 2.41 -24.88
C ASP A 184 -8.11 3.88 -24.40
N ASN A 185 -9.29 4.48 -24.25
CA ASN A 185 -9.41 5.87 -23.82
C ASN A 185 -9.12 6.00 -22.32
N VAL A 186 -8.02 6.66 -21.99
CA VAL A 186 -7.56 6.84 -20.60
C VAL A 186 -8.60 7.49 -19.68
N LEU A 187 -9.47 8.36 -20.20
CA LEU A 187 -10.53 9.01 -19.41
C LEU A 187 -11.58 8.00 -18.96
N LEU A 188 -12.00 7.10 -19.86
CA LEU A 188 -12.97 6.05 -19.56
C LEU A 188 -12.37 5.00 -18.63
N ILE A 189 -11.09 4.69 -18.79
CA ILE A 189 -10.35 3.77 -17.91
C ILE A 189 -10.34 4.30 -16.48
N ILE A 190 -9.96 5.57 -16.27
CA ILE A 190 -9.92 6.19 -14.94
C ILE A 190 -11.31 6.34 -14.36
N LEU A 191 -12.27 6.83 -15.15
CA LEU A 191 -13.65 6.96 -14.71
C LEU A 191 -14.19 5.61 -14.22
N GLY A 192 -13.99 4.55 -15.00
CA GLY A 192 -14.42 3.20 -14.65
C GLY A 192 -13.73 2.66 -13.40
N ASP A 193 -12.41 2.78 -13.29
CA ASP A 193 -11.65 2.32 -12.11
C ASP A 193 -12.14 3.01 -10.82
N LEU A 194 -12.24 4.35 -10.85
CA LEU A 194 -12.69 5.13 -9.70
C LEU A 194 -14.16 4.85 -9.34
N LEU A 195 -15.06 4.78 -10.32
CA LEU A 195 -16.48 4.50 -10.08
C LEU A 195 -16.71 3.10 -9.51
N VAL A 196 -16.04 2.08 -10.05
CA VAL A 196 -16.15 0.71 -9.54
C VAL A 196 -15.71 0.67 -8.08
N GLY A 197 -14.58 1.30 -7.75
CA GLY A 197 -14.10 1.41 -6.37
C GLY A 197 -15.12 2.07 -5.43
N ILE A 198 -15.71 3.20 -5.85
CA ILE A 198 -16.73 3.93 -5.08
C ILE A 198 -17.98 3.08 -4.87
N ILE A 199 -18.51 2.49 -5.95
CA ILE A 199 -19.76 1.71 -5.92
C ILE A 199 -19.59 0.49 -5.02
N VAL A 200 -18.49 -0.26 -5.15
CA VAL A 200 -18.21 -1.43 -4.31
C VAL A 200 -18.06 -1.04 -2.85
N ALA A 201 -17.30 0.03 -2.56
CA ALA A 201 -17.11 0.50 -1.19
C ALA A 201 -18.44 0.98 -0.57
N PHE A 202 -19.26 1.71 -1.33
CA PHE A 202 -20.58 2.16 -0.92
C PHE A 202 -21.54 1.00 -0.65
N ALA A 203 -21.60 0.02 -1.57
CA ALA A 203 -22.42 -1.17 -1.40
C ALA A 203 -22.04 -1.94 -0.13
N PHE A 204 -20.75 -2.22 0.07
CA PHE A 204 -20.27 -2.92 1.27
C PHE A 204 -20.49 -2.12 2.55
N PHE A 205 -20.29 -0.79 2.51
CA PHE A 205 -20.62 0.07 3.64
C PHE A 205 -22.08 -0.04 4.05
N ASN A 206 -23.00 0.06 3.09
CA ASN A 206 -24.43 -0.07 3.37
C ASN A 206 -24.80 -1.46 3.89
N ILE A 207 -24.23 -2.52 3.32
CA ILE A 207 -24.45 -3.89 3.81
C ILE A 207 -23.97 -4.05 5.25
N VAL A 208 -22.77 -3.56 5.58
CA VAL A 208 -22.21 -3.65 6.93
C VAL A 208 -23.05 -2.88 7.93
N ILE A 209 -23.36 -1.61 7.65
CA ILE A 209 -24.07 -0.74 8.60
C ILE A 209 -25.53 -1.17 8.78
N LYS A 210 -26.17 -1.79 7.78
CA LYS A 210 -27.51 -2.39 7.93
C LYS A 210 -27.47 -3.68 8.74
N LYS A 211 -26.47 -4.54 8.50
CA LYS A 211 -26.35 -5.84 9.19
C LYS A 211 -25.85 -5.70 10.63
N PHE A 212 -25.01 -4.71 10.88
CA PHE A 212 -24.42 -4.39 12.18
C PHE A 212 -24.61 -2.89 12.43
N PRO A 213 -25.79 -2.47 12.90
CA PRO A 213 -26.07 -1.06 13.17
C PRO A 213 -25.14 -0.52 14.25
N PRO A 214 -24.36 0.56 13.97
CA PRO A 214 -23.52 1.21 14.97
C PRO A 214 -24.37 1.75 16.12
N ASN A 215 -23.87 1.61 17.34
CA ASN A 215 -24.45 2.30 18.50
C ASN A 215 -24.31 3.84 18.38
N ALA A 216 -25.02 4.57 19.25
CA ALA A 216 -24.99 6.04 19.25
C ALA A 216 -23.78 6.66 19.99
N LYS A 217 -22.91 5.84 20.59
CA LYS A 217 -21.75 6.33 21.34
C LYS A 217 -20.66 6.76 20.38
N GLU A 218 -20.14 7.95 20.59
CA GLU A 218 -19.11 8.55 19.76
C GLU A 218 -17.94 9.00 20.63
N ASP A 219 -16.73 8.79 20.12
CA ASP A 219 -15.51 9.30 20.77
C ASP A 219 -15.13 10.64 20.11
N PRO A 220 -15.21 11.77 20.84
CA PRO A 220 -14.90 13.09 20.30
C PRO A 220 -13.45 13.23 19.84
N LYS A 221 -12.55 12.34 20.30
CA LYS A 221 -11.14 12.33 19.91
C LYS A 221 -10.89 11.66 18.56
N THR A 222 -11.87 10.91 18.03
CA THR A 222 -11.70 10.13 16.78
C THR A 222 -11.30 11.01 15.60
N ILE A 223 -12.06 12.08 15.33
CA ILE A 223 -11.82 12.96 14.18
C ILE A 223 -10.54 13.79 14.36
N PRO A 224 -10.29 14.45 15.51
CA PRO A 224 -9.03 15.17 15.74
C PRO A 224 -7.80 14.28 15.60
N PHE A 225 -7.84 13.06 16.15
CA PHE A 225 -6.75 12.09 16.05
C PHE A 225 -6.52 11.68 14.59
N GLY A 226 -7.57 11.25 13.88
CA GLY A 226 -7.46 10.85 12.47
C GLY A 226 -6.95 11.98 11.57
N THR A 227 -7.32 13.23 11.87
CA THR A 227 -6.86 14.42 11.13
C THR A 227 -5.39 14.71 11.40
N ARG A 228 -4.98 14.80 12.67
CA ARG A 228 -3.57 15.05 13.03
C ARG A 228 -2.63 14.01 12.44
N VAL A 229 -2.98 12.73 12.53
CA VAL A 229 -2.17 11.64 11.97
C VAL A 229 -2.17 11.67 10.44
N SER A 230 -3.23 12.16 9.78
CA SER A 230 -3.23 12.35 8.32
C SER A 230 -2.28 13.46 7.90
N LEU A 231 -2.20 14.58 8.66
CA LEU A 231 -1.28 15.68 8.39
C LEU A 231 0.19 15.25 8.50
N ILE A 232 0.53 14.41 9.47
CA ILE A 232 1.89 13.87 9.63
C ILE A 232 2.31 13.05 8.39
N LYS A 233 1.36 12.42 7.69
CA LYS A 233 1.64 11.58 6.51
C LYS A 233 1.76 12.36 5.20
N ILE A 234 1.62 13.69 5.20
CA ILE A 234 1.71 14.52 3.98
C ILE A 234 3.05 14.31 3.27
N ILE A 235 4.16 14.59 3.96
CA ILE A 235 5.50 14.53 3.37
C ILE A 235 5.85 13.13 2.88
N PRO A 236 5.64 12.04 3.67
CA PRO A 236 5.87 10.68 3.17
C PRO A 236 5.02 10.31 1.95
N THR A 237 3.77 10.79 1.89
CA THR A 237 2.87 10.52 0.76
C THR A 237 3.38 11.22 -0.50
N ILE A 238 3.72 12.51 -0.41
CA ILE A 238 4.30 13.26 -1.53
C ILE A 238 5.58 12.55 -2.02
N ALA A 239 6.52 12.26 -1.11
CA ALA A 239 7.76 11.56 -1.46
C ALA A 239 7.53 10.20 -2.13
N ARG A 240 6.42 9.51 -1.84
CA ARG A 240 6.07 8.23 -2.46
C ARG A 240 5.59 8.39 -3.89
N GLU A 241 4.74 9.38 -4.16
CA GLU A 241 4.14 9.60 -5.48
C GLU A 241 5.06 10.38 -6.44
N LEU A 242 6.08 11.07 -5.91
CA LEU A 242 6.99 11.90 -6.71
C LEU A 242 7.73 11.15 -7.81
N ASP A 243 8.04 9.86 -7.65
CA ASP A 243 8.77 9.09 -8.66
C ASP A 243 8.12 9.19 -10.04
N GLN A 244 6.83 8.85 -10.14
CA GLN A 244 6.11 8.82 -11.41
C GLN A 244 5.86 10.24 -11.95
N ILE A 245 5.70 11.22 -11.06
CA ILE A 245 5.50 12.63 -11.44
C ILE A 245 6.77 13.20 -12.07
N ILE A 246 7.93 12.92 -11.48
CA ILE A 246 9.23 13.38 -11.99
C ILE A 246 9.54 12.66 -13.31
N ILE A 247 9.29 11.35 -13.41
CA ILE A 247 9.44 10.61 -14.69
C ILE A 247 8.52 11.21 -15.75
N TRP A 248 7.26 11.46 -15.44
CA TRP A 248 6.32 12.08 -16.37
C TRP A 248 6.86 13.42 -16.88
N HIS A 249 7.30 14.28 -15.98
CA HIS A 249 7.76 15.63 -16.31
C HIS A 249 8.99 15.63 -17.23
N PHE A 250 9.98 14.77 -16.96
CA PHE A 250 11.24 14.76 -17.71
C PHE A 250 11.26 13.79 -18.90
N LEU A 251 10.50 12.70 -18.84
CA LEU A 251 10.66 11.54 -19.73
C LEU A 251 9.34 11.10 -20.40
N GLY A 252 8.20 11.60 -19.94
CA GLY A 252 6.89 11.34 -20.54
C GLY A 252 6.23 10.01 -20.16
N ALA A 253 5.04 9.79 -20.74
CA ALA A 253 4.11 8.72 -20.37
C ALA A 253 4.73 7.31 -20.50
N ALA A 254 5.33 6.99 -21.65
CA ALA A 254 5.85 5.64 -21.90
C ALA A 254 6.91 5.22 -20.87
N GLN A 255 7.71 6.16 -20.38
CA GLN A 255 8.73 5.91 -19.37
C GLN A 255 8.13 5.72 -17.96
N VAL A 256 7.02 6.40 -17.65
CA VAL A 256 6.22 6.11 -16.45
C VAL A 256 5.70 4.68 -16.49
N ALA A 257 5.23 4.22 -17.64
CA ALA A 257 4.73 2.86 -17.82
C ALA A 257 5.83 1.80 -17.62
N ILE A 258 7.00 2.00 -18.23
CA ILE A 258 8.19 1.15 -18.06
C ILE A 258 8.59 1.07 -16.57
N TYR A 259 8.67 2.22 -15.91
CA TYR A 259 8.96 2.27 -14.47
C TYR A 259 7.91 1.54 -13.63
N ALA A 260 6.63 1.77 -13.90
CA ALA A 260 5.52 1.16 -13.18
C ALA A 260 5.53 -0.37 -13.29
N PHE A 261 5.79 -0.93 -14.48
CA PHE A 261 5.91 -2.38 -14.65
C PHE A 261 7.17 -2.94 -14.00
N ALA A 262 8.29 -2.23 -14.07
CA ALA A 262 9.54 -2.66 -13.44
C ALA A 262 9.40 -2.90 -11.93
N GLN A 263 8.69 -2.00 -11.23
CA GLN A 263 8.53 -2.09 -9.77
C GLN A 263 7.37 -2.97 -9.30
N LYS A 264 6.41 -3.31 -10.17
CA LYS A 264 5.10 -3.88 -9.76
C LYS A 264 5.21 -5.18 -8.96
N ILE A 265 5.92 -6.17 -9.50
CA ILE A 265 6.07 -7.49 -8.84
C ILE A 265 7.02 -7.41 -7.63
N PRO A 266 8.22 -6.76 -7.71
CA PRO A 266 9.13 -6.67 -6.57
C PRO A 266 8.49 -5.99 -5.35
N THR A 267 7.73 -4.91 -5.56
CA THR A 267 7.04 -4.19 -4.47
C THR A 267 5.92 -5.02 -3.86
N GLN A 268 5.09 -5.67 -4.69
CA GLN A 268 4.02 -6.56 -4.22
C GLN A 268 4.55 -7.74 -3.37
N LEU A 269 5.70 -8.31 -3.75
CA LEU A 269 6.38 -9.33 -2.96
C LEU A 269 6.83 -8.78 -1.60
N SER A 270 7.49 -7.61 -1.59
CA SER A 270 7.97 -6.96 -0.36
C SER A 270 6.82 -6.64 0.60
N ASP A 271 5.71 -6.08 0.09
CA ASP A 271 4.52 -5.75 0.87
C ASP A 271 3.87 -6.98 1.50
N ASN A 272 3.86 -8.11 0.80
CA ASN A 272 3.33 -9.35 1.35
C ASN A 272 4.23 -9.96 2.42
N LEU A 273 5.56 -9.83 2.28
CA LEU A 273 6.53 -10.25 3.30
C LEU A 273 6.41 -9.43 4.60
N SER A 274 5.90 -8.19 4.54
CA SER A 274 5.67 -7.34 5.74
C SER A 274 4.74 -7.97 6.79
N VAL A 275 3.95 -8.99 6.45
CA VAL A 275 3.19 -9.80 7.43
C VAL A 275 4.10 -10.34 8.53
N LEU A 276 5.33 -10.74 8.18
CA LEU A 276 6.26 -11.32 9.15
C LEU A 276 6.70 -10.27 10.20
N ASN A 277 6.73 -8.98 9.83
CA ASN A 277 6.99 -7.89 10.77
C ASN A 277 5.84 -7.77 11.80
N GLN A 278 4.59 -7.88 11.34
CA GLN A 278 3.42 -7.88 12.24
C GLN A 278 3.44 -9.06 13.21
N LEU A 279 3.91 -10.23 12.77
CA LEU A 279 4.04 -11.42 13.60
C LEU A 279 5.22 -11.34 14.59
N ALA A 280 6.31 -10.68 14.21
CA ALA A 280 7.47 -10.49 15.08
C ALA A 280 7.26 -9.40 16.13
N PHE A 281 6.41 -8.41 15.84
CA PHE A 281 6.21 -7.23 16.67
C PHE A 281 5.90 -7.54 18.15
N PRO A 282 4.94 -8.42 18.52
CA PRO A 282 4.66 -8.71 19.93
C PRO A 282 5.85 -9.36 20.64
N LYS A 283 6.59 -10.24 19.95
CA LYS A 283 7.77 -10.91 20.51
C LYS A 283 8.92 -9.93 20.73
N MET A 284 9.11 -8.98 19.81
CA MET A 284 10.11 -7.93 19.94
C MET A 284 9.75 -6.94 21.05
N SER A 285 8.47 -6.64 21.22
CA SER A 285 7.98 -5.75 22.29
C SER A 285 8.28 -6.35 23.67
N ALA A 286 8.08 -7.67 23.83
CA ALA A 286 8.30 -8.37 25.08
C ALA A 286 9.78 -8.68 25.41
N ALA A 287 10.65 -8.89 24.41
CA ALA A 287 12.06 -9.22 24.62
C ALA A 287 12.87 -8.03 25.17
N SER A 288 13.89 -8.21 26.01
CA SER A 288 14.73 -7.08 26.43
C SER A 288 15.56 -6.50 25.28
N SER A 289 15.97 -5.24 25.38
CA SER A 289 16.80 -4.59 24.34
C SER A 289 18.14 -5.33 24.14
N ASP A 290 18.76 -5.84 25.21
CA ASP A 290 20.01 -6.60 25.12
C ASP A 290 19.82 -7.96 24.44
N ASP A 291 18.69 -8.64 24.73
CA ASP A 291 18.35 -9.89 24.06
C ASP A 291 18.15 -9.68 22.56
N LEU A 292 17.47 -8.60 22.17
CA LEU A 292 17.31 -8.22 20.77
C LEU A 292 18.64 -7.93 20.11
N LYS A 293 19.52 -7.12 20.72
CA LYS A 293 20.85 -6.81 20.17
C LYS A 293 21.71 -8.07 19.95
N LYS A 294 21.62 -9.06 20.84
CA LYS A 294 22.37 -10.32 20.74
C LYS A 294 21.78 -11.31 19.75
N ASN A 295 20.46 -11.45 19.70
CA ASN A 295 19.79 -12.55 18.99
C ASN A 295 19.14 -12.15 17.66
N LEU A 296 18.77 -10.88 17.47
CA LEU A 296 18.15 -10.42 16.23
C LEU A 296 19.08 -10.54 15.02
N PRO A 297 20.37 -10.14 15.07
CA PRO A 297 21.28 -10.29 13.92
C PRO A 297 21.41 -11.75 13.47
N LYS A 298 21.47 -12.70 14.40
CA LYS A 298 21.51 -14.15 14.08
C LYS A 298 20.24 -14.65 13.41
N LYS A 299 19.08 -14.05 13.72
CA LYS A 299 17.79 -14.38 13.06
C LYS A 299 17.73 -13.75 11.67
N ILE A 300 18.22 -12.52 11.53
CA ILE A 300 18.34 -11.82 10.24
C ILE A 300 19.25 -12.60 9.28
N ILE A 301 20.42 -13.06 9.74
CA ILE A 301 21.34 -13.88 8.91
C ILE A 301 20.67 -15.20 8.46
N ARG A 302 19.93 -15.87 9.36
CA ARG A 302 19.17 -17.08 8.98
C ARG A 302 18.05 -16.78 7.98
N LEU A 303 17.39 -15.63 8.11
CA LEU A 303 16.38 -15.19 7.14
C LEU A 303 17.02 -14.86 5.80
N TYR A 304 18.21 -14.27 5.77
CA TYR A 304 18.99 -14.07 4.56
C TYR A 304 19.31 -15.38 3.84
N ALA A 305 19.65 -16.45 4.56
CA ALA A 305 19.87 -17.77 3.96
C ALA A 305 18.63 -18.29 3.21
N MET A 306 17.41 -17.89 3.62
CA MET A 306 16.17 -18.24 2.93
C MET A 306 15.83 -17.26 1.79
N ILE A 307 16.03 -15.96 2.01
CA ILE A 307 15.62 -14.90 1.09
C ILE A 307 16.59 -14.75 -0.10
N ILE A 308 17.90 -14.98 0.09
CA ILE A 308 18.89 -14.83 -0.97
C ILE A 308 18.62 -15.77 -2.16
N PRO A 309 18.45 -17.09 -1.96
CA PRO A 309 18.12 -18.00 -3.06
C PRO A 309 16.83 -17.63 -3.78
N LEU A 310 15.78 -17.24 -3.03
CA LEU A 310 14.50 -16.82 -3.59
C LEU A 310 14.62 -15.54 -4.42
N GLY A 311 15.37 -14.55 -3.93
CA GLY A 311 15.61 -13.30 -4.65
C GLY A 311 16.43 -13.52 -5.92
N ILE A 312 17.46 -14.38 -5.89
CA ILE A 312 18.24 -14.75 -7.08
C ILE A 312 17.37 -15.48 -8.10
N ALA A 313 16.61 -16.50 -7.65
CA ALA A 313 15.68 -17.22 -8.53
C ALA A 313 14.67 -16.26 -9.19
N TYR A 314 14.16 -15.29 -8.42
CA TYR A 314 13.28 -14.27 -8.96
C TYR A 314 13.99 -13.39 -10.01
N ILE A 315 15.17 -12.85 -9.73
CA ILE A 315 15.96 -12.03 -10.69
C ILE A 315 16.19 -12.78 -12.01
N LEU A 316 16.54 -14.07 -11.93
CA LEU A 316 16.75 -14.91 -13.09
C LEU A 316 15.45 -15.21 -13.84
N SER A 317 14.31 -15.24 -13.15
CA SER A 317 12.99 -15.43 -13.77
C SER A 317 12.47 -14.19 -14.51
N VAL A 318 12.93 -12.98 -14.15
CA VAL A 318 12.41 -11.71 -14.70
C VAL A 318 12.35 -11.70 -16.23
N PRO A 319 13.42 -12.02 -16.99
CA PRO A 319 13.36 -11.99 -18.45
C PRO A 319 12.29 -12.91 -19.04
N PHE A 320 12.09 -14.10 -18.45
CA PHE A 320 11.08 -15.06 -18.90
C PHE A 320 9.67 -14.57 -18.59
N VAL A 321 9.45 -14.06 -17.38
CA VAL A 321 8.17 -13.49 -16.95
C VAL A 321 7.77 -12.33 -17.87
N PHE A 322 8.70 -11.41 -18.17
CA PHE A 322 8.42 -10.29 -19.06
C PHE A 322 8.13 -10.72 -20.50
N LYS A 323 8.89 -11.68 -21.06
CA LYS A 323 8.62 -12.19 -22.40
C LYS A 323 7.24 -12.85 -22.53
N ILE A 324 6.80 -13.57 -21.51
CA ILE A 324 5.51 -14.30 -21.54
C ILE A 324 4.33 -13.37 -21.26
N PHE A 325 4.43 -12.54 -20.21
CA PHE A 325 3.28 -11.79 -19.68
C PHE A 325 3.28 -10.30 -20.05
N PHE A 326 4.44 -9.72 -20.37
CA PHE A 326 4.62 -8.29 -20.60
C PHE A 326 5.47 -7.99 -21.86
N PRO A 327 5.15 -8.56 -23.04
CA PRO A 327 6.00 -8.49 -24.23
C PRO A 327 6.23 -7.05 -24.72
N GLN A 328 5.32 -6.11 -24.46
CA GLN A 328 5.53 -4.70 -24.78
C GLN A 328 6.59 -4.02 -23.90
N TYR A 329 6.93 -4.59 -22.74
CA TYR A 329 7.71 -3.94 -21.68
C TYR A 329 9.10 -4.56 -21.47
N LEU A 330 9.72 -5.12 -22.51
CA LEU A 330 11.06 -5.73 -22.39
C LEU A 330 12.13 -4.74 -21.91
N ASP A 331 12.00 -3.45 -22.22
CA ASP A 331 12.86 -2.37 -21.71
C ASP A 331 12.84 -2.26 -20.17
N SER A 332 11.79 -2.80 -19.53
CA SER A 332 11.64 -2.81 -18.08
C SER A 332 12.44 -3.91 -17.40
N ILE A 333 12.99 -4.88 -18.14
CA ILE A 333 13.65 -6.07 -17.57
C ILE A 333 14.82 -5.66 -16.67
N LEU A 334 15.72 -4.81 -17.16
CA LEU A 334 16.88 -4.37 -16.39
C LEU A 334 16.45 -3.64 -15.11
N TYR A 335 15.48 -2.73 -15.22
CA TYR A 335 14.93 -2.02 -14.07
C TYR A 335 14.28 -2.98 -13.07
N ALA A 336 13.51 -3.96 -13.54
CA ALA A 336 12.87 -4.98 -12.70
C ALA A 336 13.89 -5.85 -11.96
N GLN A 337 14.99 -6.23 -12.62
CA GLN A 337 16.10 -6.95 -11.99
C GLN A 337 16.76 -6.11 -10.90
N ILE A 338 16.97 -4.81 -11.12
CA ILE A 338 17.51 -3.92 -10.09
C ILE A 338 16.49 -3.72 -8.94
N PHE A 339 15.21 -3.53 -9.25
CA PHE A 339 14.13 -3.46 -8.25
C PHE A 339 14.03 -4.74 -7.41
N SER A 340 14.38 -5.90 -7.97
CA SER A 340 14.37 -7.16 -7.23
C SER A 340 15.31 -7.14 -6.02
N PHE A 341 16.33 -6.28 -6.00
CA PHE A 341 17.21 -6.13 -4.84
C PHE A 341 16.48 -5.63 -3.59
N PHE A 342 15.29 -5.01 -3.71
CA PHE A 342 14.45 -4.66 -2.55
C PHE A 342 14.04 -5.89 -1.72
N ILE A 343 13.98 -7.07 -2.34
CA ILE A 343 13.70 -8.32 -1.63
C ILE A 343 14.82 -8.61 -0.62
N PHE A 344 16.07 -8.28 -0.93
CA PHE A 344 17.20 -8.48 -0.01
C PHE A 344 17.25 -7.45 1.13
N PHE A 345 16.55 -6.33 1.02
CA PHE A 345 16.42 -5.39 2.15
C PHE A 345 15.34 -5.80 3.16
N PHE A 346 14.46 -6.73 2.79
CA PHE A 346 13.37 -7.17 3.66
C PHE A 346 13.84 -7.65 5.06
N PRO A 347 14.86 -8.53 5.20
CA PRO A 347 15.33 -8.96 6.52
C PRO A 347 15.82 -7.83 7.44
N LEU A 348 16.30 -6.72 6.88
CA LEU A 348 16.75 -5.56 7.67
C LEU A 348 15.59 -4.72 8.20
N SER A 349 14.40 -4.84 7.61
CA SER A 349 13.21 -4.15 8.12
C SER A 349 12.87 -4.54 9.57
N PHE A 350 13.27 -5.73 10.01
CA PHE A 350 13.14 -6.17 11.40
C PHE A 350 13.96 -5.33 12.39
N ILE A 351 15.03 -4.66 11.94
CA ILE A 351 15.81 -3.74 12.78
C ILE A 351 15.00 -2.48 13.05
N SER A 352 14.49 -1.83 11.99
CA SER A 352 13.61 -0.67 12.11
C SER A 352 12.36 -1.00 12.94
N GLN A 353 11.83 -2.22 12.81
CA GLN A 353 10.69 -2.69 13.60
C GLN A 353 10.97 -2.72 15.10
N THR A 354 12.24 -2.85 15.53
CA THR A 354 12.60 -2.77 16.95
C THR A 354 12.40 -1.38 17.52
N PHE A 355 12.57 -0.32 16.71
CA PHE A 355 12.36 1.06 17.15
C PHE A 355 10.88 1.27 17.50
N ASP A 356 9.97 0.76 16.67
CA ASP A 356 8.54 0.77 16.96
C ASP A 356 8.21 -0.09 18.18
N ALA A 357 8.73 -1.33 18.24
CA ALA A 357 8.44 -2.27 19.31
C ALA A 357 8.97 -1.80 20.69
N LYS A 358 10.01 -0.97 20.70
CA LYS A 358 10.62 -0.37 21.89
C LYS A 358 10.26 1.10 22.09
N MET A 359 9.31 1.62 21.30
CA MET A 359 8.87 3.01 21.39
C MET A 359 10.04 4.01 21.39
N GLN A 360 11.05 3.76 20.55
CA GLN A 360 12.22 4.61 20.43
C GLN A 360 11.90 5.83 19.55
N GLU A 361 11.10 6.75 20.08
CA GLU A 361 10.54 7.91 19.35
C GLU A 361 11.60 8.70 18.61
N LYS A 362 12.77 8.93 19.22
CA LYS A 362 13.90 9.63 18.59
C LYS A 362 14.40 8.90 17.33
N ASN A 363 14.56 7.58 17.38
CA ASN A 363 15.05 6.79 16.25
C ASN A 363 13.99 6.69 15.14
N ILE A 364 12.72 6.62 15.52
CA ILE A 364 11.58 6.66 14.57
C ILE A 364 11.55 8.02 13.86
N LEU A 365 11.69 9.13 14.61
CA LEU A 365 11.68 10.48 14.04
C LEU A 365 12.85 10.68 13.08
N ILE A 366 14.06 10.28 13.48
CA ILE A 366 15.27 10.39 12.64
C ILE A 366 15.07 9.64 11.32
N THR A 367 14.63 8.38 11.36
CA THR A 367 14.45 7.57 10.14
C THR A 367 13.29 8.06 9.27
N SER A 368 12.21 8.56 9.88
CA SER A 368 11.03 9.10 9.18
C SER A 368 11.27 10.44 8.51
N ILE A 369 12.26 11.22 8.95
CA ILE A 369 12.68 12.48 8.29
C ILE A 369 13.78 12.20 7.27
N PHE A 370 14.78 11.39 7.65
CA PHE A 370 15.94 11.12 6.80
C PHE A 370 15.53 10.45 5.48
N SER A 371 14.71 9.39 5.52
CA SER A 371 14.39 8.61 4.32
C SER A 371 13.60 9.41 3.27
N PRO A 372 12.51 10.12 3.60
CA PRO A 372 11.81 10.94 2.60
C PRO A 372 12.67 12.09 2.07
N THR A 373 13.46 12.74 2.94
CA THR A 373 14.32 13.86 2.53
C THR A 373 15.42 13.41 1.57
N LEU A 374 16.14 12.33 1.92
CA LEU A 374 17.17 11.75 1.05
C LEU A 374 16.58 11.32 -0.28
N ARG A 375 15.40 10.67 -0.27
CA ARG A 375 14.70 10.26 -1.50
C ARG A 375 14.40 11.46 -2.40
N ILE A 376 13.82 12.54 -1.87
CA ILE A 376 13.48 13.73 -2.67
C ILE A 376 14.74 14.34 -3.29
N ILE A 377 15.81 14.50 -2.51
CA ILE A 377 17.09 15.06 -2.99
C ILE A 377 17.66 14.19 -4.12
N LEU A 378 17.72 12.88 -3.91
CA LEU A 378 18.24 11.96 -4.92
C LEU A 378 17.38 11.94 -6.18
N LEU A 379 16.04 12.01 -6.07
CA LEU A 379 15.16 12.05 -7.22
C LEU A 379 15.43 13.28 -8.09
N LEU A 380 15.61 14.45 -7.47
CA LEU A 380 15.87 15.70 -8.19
C LEU A 380 17.24 15.74 -8.86
N ILE A 381 18.24 15.02 -8.33
CA ILE A 381 19.61 14.99 -8.87
C ILE A 381 19.76 13.88 -9.93
N LEU A 382 19.31 12.66 -9.62
CA LEU A 382 19.57 11.48 -10.45
C LEU A 382 18.60 11.35 -11.63
N THR A 383 17.34 11.78 -11.48
CA THR A 383 16.36 11.60 -12.56
C THR A 383 16.69 12.41 -13.81
N PRO A 384 17.07 13.71 -13.71
CA PRO A 384 17.44 14.48 -14.90
C PRO A 384 18.73 14.00 -15.59
N THR A 385 19.65 13.36 -14.85
CA THR A 385 20.97 12.97 -15.37
C THR A 385 21.00 11.61 -16.03
N ILE A 386 20.26 10.63 -15.51
CA ILE A 386 20.27 9.23 -15.99
C ILE A 386 18.86 8.65 -16.22
N GLY A 387 17.84 9.50 -16.30
CA GLY A 387 16.48 9.13 -16.66
C GLY A 387 15.82 8.16 -15.68
N VAL A 388 15.10 7.14 -16.20
CA VAL A 388 14.39 6.15 -15.38
C VAL A 388 15.33 5.41 -14.44
N MET A 389 16.57 5.13 -14.87
CA MET A 389 17.59 4.50 -14.03
C MET A 389 17.87 5.34 -12.77
N GLY A 390 17.85 6.66 -12.88
CA GLY A 390 18.05 7.56 -11.74
C GLY A 390 17.00 7.40 -10.66
N VAL A 391 15.75 7.16 -11.04
CA VAL A 391 14.65 6.90 -10.10
C VAL A 391 14.81 5.53 -9.45
N VAL A 392 15.18 4.51 -10.22
CA VAL A 392 15.45 3.16 -9.70
C VAL A 392 16.60 3.19 -8.68
N LEU A 393 17.71 3.81 -9.05
CA LEU A 393 18.88 3.96 -8.18
C LEU A 393 18.56 4.82 -6.95
N THR A 394 17.77 5.88 -7.09
CA THR A 394 17.30 6.68 -5.94
C THR A 394 16.64 5.80 -4.89
N ARG A 395 15.71 4.92 -5.30
CA ARG A 395 15.05 4.03 -4.34
C ARG A 395 16.01 3.04 -3.70
N LEU A 396 16.95 2.50 -4.48
CA LEU A 396 17.92 1.51 -4.01
C LEU A 396 18.89 2.16 -3.01
N ILE A 397 19.48 3.29 -3.37
CA ILE A 397 20.37 4.08 -2.51
C ILE A 397 19.64 4.52 -1.25
N ASN A 398 18.41 5.04 -1.37
CA ASN A 398 17.62 5.46 -0.21
C ASN A 398 17.35 4.29 0.75
N SER A 399 16.98 3.12 0.22
CA SER A 399 16.74 1.93 1.04
C SER A 399 18.01 1.42 1.70
N PHE A 400 19.12 1.39 0.96
CA PHE A 400 20.42 1.01 1.50
C PHE A 400 20.85 1.97 2.63
N ALA A 401 20.83 3.28 2.39
CA ALA A 401 21.19 4.30 3.37
C ALA A 401 20.28 4.28 4.60
N THR A 402 18.96 4.12 4.42
CA THR A 402 18.00 4.04 5.53
C THR A 402 18.25 2.80 6.39
N ASN A 403 18.53 1.64 5.77
CA ASN A 403 18.85 0.42 6.52
C ASN A 403 20.21 0.50 7.22
N LEU A 404 21.22 1.11 6.60
CA LEU A 404 22.50 1.38 7.27
C LEU A 404 22.34 2.29 8.48
N LEU A 405 21.57 3.37 8.34
CA LEU A 405 21.24 4.26 9.46
C LEU A 405 20.51 3.50 10.57
N ALA A 406 19.55 2.64 10.22
CA ALA A 406 18.84 1.82 11.20
C ALA A 406 19.79 0.84 11.92
N ILE A 407 20.70 0.17 11.21
CA ILE A 407 21.73 -0.69 11.83
C ILE A 407 22.60 0.12 12.79
N PHE A 408 23.09 1.29 12.35
CA PHE A 408 23.92 2.16 13.18
C PHE A 408 23.19 2.59 14.46
N LEU A 409 21.95 3.07 14.35
CA LEU A 409 21.13 3.48 15.50
C LEU A 409 20.79 2.30 16.42
N PHE A 410 20.59 1.11 15.88
CA PHE A 410 20.32 -0.10 16.66
C PHE A 410 21.55 -0.57 17.46
N LEU A 411 22.74 -0.46 16.88
CA LEU A 411 23.99 -0.82 17.54
C LEU A 411 24.42 0.24 18.57
N LYS A 412 24.12 1.52 18.30
CA LYS A 412 24.37 2.62 19.24
C LYS A 412 23.62 2.37 20.56
N LYS A 413 24.31 2.59 21.68
CA LYS A 413 23.78 2.33 23.03
C LYS A 413 22.54 3.15 23.32
#